data_AF-A0A7V6IV74-F1
#
_entry.id   AF-A0A7V6IV74-F1
#
_cell.length_a   1.000
_cell.length_b   1.000
_cell.length_c   1.000
_cell.angle_alpha   90.00
_cell.angle_beta   90.00
_cell.angle_gamma   90.00
#
_symmetry.space_group_name_H-M   'P 1'
#
loop_
_entity.id
_entity.type
_entity.pdbx_description
1 polymer ?
#
loop_
_entity_poly.entity_id
_entity_poly.type
_entity_poly.pdbx_seq_one_letter_code
_entity_poly.pdbx_strand_id
1 'polypeptide(L)'
;MRKHTIIFALSFVLLIAFGLVYNHLIVAEQARLKEQKYYDLFTKIEVEKLVENNEVEFLVEEDTSIIRRLDAFKDDKLVGIVYVGESEGRNGTIQVAFAVDAKKHAIVGMLIVESNETPEYQGKLTSNDKFVDQFANKDMSAKKFTVEATSGATITGDAINRIMQLVRAQYDNDTDFETPAGIEFVSSRQDFTTLNFIYEFVAEEETITVTTNQNYEIVELSNEAFREDVIIEIEANPMKAYIKSIEGDTLTIISKGFSGTLESTATVVDGEITSFVTDLSKETYDSPYNDPYKGGDFNDMFEDIVNGNELEAITGATVTSEGVIEAHKILLAYLEGVNANE
;
A
#
# COMPACT_ATOMS: atom_id res chain seq x y z
N MET A 1 -77.02 -18.30 -1.30
CA MET A 1 -75.61 -18.74 -1.27
C MET A 1 -74.78 -18.25 -2.45
N ARG A 2 -75.20 -18.40 -3.73
CA ARG A 2 -74.38 -18.05 -4.91
C ARG A 2 -73.80 -16.63 -4.97
N LYS A 3 -74.51 -15.59 -4.52
CA LYS A 3 -74.00 -14.19 -4.58
C LYS A 3 -72.81 -13.93 -3.64
N HIS A 4 -72.84 -14.47 -2.43
CA HIS A 4 -71.75 -14.27 -1.46
C HIS A 4 -70.47 -15.00 -1.88
N THR A 5 -70.59 -16.17 -2.50
CA THR A 5 -69.44 -16.92 -3.03
C THR A 5 -68.77 -16.19 -4.20
N ILE A 6 -69.56 -15.55 -5.08
CA ILE A 6 -69.03 -14.75 -6.20
C ILE A 6 -68.31 -13.49 -5.70
N ILE A 7 -68.89 -12.77 -4.73
CA ILE A 7 -68.26 -11.58 -4.14
C ILE A 7 -66.95 -11.95 -3.43
N PHE A 8 -66.92 -13.08 -2.72
CA PHE A 8 -65.72 -13.57 -2.04
C PHE A 8 -64.62 -13.96 -3.04
N ALA A 9 -64.99 -14.68 -4.11
CA ALA A 9 -64.05 -15.05 -5.18
C ALA A 9 -63.48 -13.81 -5.89
N LEU A 10 -64.32 -12.82 -6.20
CA LEU A 10 -63.88 -11.54 -6.79
C LEU A 10 -62.94 -10.76 -5.85
N SER A 11 -63.25 -10.71 -4.56
CA SER A 11 -62.41 -10.03 -3.57
C SER A 11 -61.04 -10.70 -3.43
N PHE A 12 -61.00 -12.04 -3.50
CA PHE A 12 -59.75 -12.81 -3.45
C PHE A 12 -58.89 -12.60 -4.70
N VAL A 13 -59.50 -12.59 -5.90
CA VAL A 13 -58.80 -12.26 -7.15
C VAL A 13 -58.26 -10.83 -7.13
N LEU A 14 -59.04 -9.87 -6.59
CA LEU A 14 -58.60 -8.49 -6.42
C LEU A 14 -57.40 -8.36 -5.48
N LEU A 15 -57.40 -9.08 -4.35
CA LEU A 15 -56.26 -9.10 -3.42
C LEU A 15 -54.99 -9.67 -4.05
N ILE A 16 -55.11 -10.76 -4.83
CA ILE A 16 -53.98 -11.33 -5.57
C ILE A 16 -53.47 -10.34 -6.63
N ALA A 17 -54.36 -9.74 -7.41
CA ALA A 17 -53.99 -8.76 -8.42
C ALA A 17 -53.31 -7.53 -7.80
N PHE A 18 -53.82 -7.02 -6.68
CA PHE A 18 -53.20 -5.93 -5.94
C PHE A 18 -51.82 -6.32 -5.40
N GLY A 19 -51.68 -7.53 -4.86
CA GLY A 19 -50.40 -8.05 -4.38
C GLY A 19 -49.34 -8.12 -5.48
N LEU A 20 -49.72 -8.58 -6.68
CA LEU A 20 -48.82 -8.64 -7.84
C LEU A 20 -48.40 -7.25 -8.34
N VAL A 21 -49.34 -6.31 -8.47
CA VAL A 21 -49.05 -4.93 -8.88
C VAL A 21 -48.18 -4.22 -7.83
N TYR A 22 -48.50 -4.38 -6.55
CA TYR A 22 -47.74 -3.79 -5.46
C TYR A 22 -46.31 -4.33 -5.40
N ASN A 23 -46.12 -5.64 -5.57
CA ASN A 23 -44.79 -6.25 -5.65
C ASN A 23 -44.00 -5.73 -6.87
N HIS A 24 -44.64 -5.64 -8.03
CA HIS A 24 -44.00 -5.10 -9.24
C HIS A 24 -43.55 -3.65 -9.07
N LEU A 25 -44.39 -2.80 -8.44
CA LEU A 25 -44.05 -1.42 -8.14
C LEU A 25 -42.87 -1.30 -7.16
N ILE A 26 -42.83 -2.11 -6.10
CA ILE A 26 -41.71 -2.12 -5.15
C ILE A 26 -40.41 -2.51 -5.83
N VAL A 27 -40.42 -3.58 -6.64
CA VAL A 27 -39.22 -4.05 -7.35
C VAL A 27 -38.75 -2.99 -8.35
N ALA A 28 -39.67 -2.38 -9.10
CA ALA A 28 -39.33 -1.32 -10.04
C ALA A 28 -38.74 -0.08 -9.33
N GLU A 29 -39.29 0.32 -8.19
CA GLU A 29 -38.78 1.45 -7.43
C GLU A 29 -37.42 1.14 -6.80
N GLN A 30 -37.21 -0.08 -6.29
CA GLN A 30 -35.89 -0.51 -5.79
C GLN A 30 -34.84 -0.51 -6.90
N ALA A 31 -35.19 -0.97 -8.10
CA ALA A 31 -34.29 -0.92 -9.26
C ALA A 31 -33.95 0.52 -9.64
N ARG A 32 -34.94 1.41 -9.70
CA ARG A 32 -34.76 2.84 -9.96
C ARG A 32 -33.85 3.50 -8.93
N LEU A 33 -34.06 3.21 -7.64
CA LEU A 33 -33.20 3.73 -6.57
C LEU A 33 -31.77 3.19 -6.65
N LYS A 34 -31.58 1.91 -7.01
CA LYS A 34 -30.25 1.34 -7.21
C LYS A 34 -29.53 1.99 -8.39
N GLU A 35 -30.25 2.28 -9.47
CA GLU A 35 -29.71 2.97 -10.64
C GLU A 35 -29.36 4.43 -10.33
N GLN A 36 -30.25 5.16 -9.64
CA GLN A 36 -30.04 6.54 -9.22
C GLN A 36 -28.74 6.71 -8.41
N LYS A 37 -28.43 5.75 -7.52
CA LYS A 37 -27.20 5.80 -6.73
C LYS A 37 -25.92 5.85 -7.58
N TYR A 38 -25.92 5.28 -8.79
CA TYR A 38 -24.77 5.36 -9.68
C TYR A 38 -24.66 6.74 -10.36
N TYR A 39 -25.77 7.40 -10.67
CA TYR A 39 -25.75 8.79 -11.14
C TYR A 39 -25.18 9.72 -10.06
N ASP A 40 -25.53 9.47 -8.80
CA ASP A 40 -25.09 10.29 -7.66
C ASP A 40 -23.55 10.22 -7.44
N LEU A 41 -22.86 9.22 -7.99
CA LEU A 41 -21.39 9.15 -7.99
C LEU A 41 -20.74 10.26 -8.82
N PHE A 42 -21.43 10.78 -9.83
CA PHE A 42 -20.93 11.81 -10.74
C PHE A 42 -21.24 13.22 -10.22
N THR A 43 -20.78 13.55 -9.00
CA THR A 43 -21.12 14.82 -8.32
C THR A 43 -20.73 16.09 -9.09
N LYS A 44 -19.72 16.00 -9.97
CA LYS A 44 -19.15 17.13 -10.73
C LYS A 44 -19.25 16.96 -12.25
N ILE A 45 -19.91 15.91 -12.72
CA ILE A 45 -20.04 15.57 -14.15
C ILE A 45 -21.51 15.38 -14.45
N GLU A 46 -22.00 16.08 -15.46
CA GLU A 46 -23.37 15.90 -15.90
C GLU A 46 -23.48 14.62 -16.73
N VAL A 47 -24.34 13.71 -16.30
CA VAL A 47 -24.61 12.42 -16.93
C VAL A 47 -26.10 12.34 -17.24
N GLU A 48 -26.44 12.02 -18.49
CA GLU A 48 -27.82 11.88 -18.96
C GLU A 48 -28.26 10.42 -19.02
N LYS A 49 -27.30 9.51 -19.24
CA LYS A 49 -27.59 8.10 -19.47
C LYS A 49 -26.45 7.22 -18.97
N LEU A 50 -26.80 6.16 -18.24
CA LEU A 50 -25.93 5.03 -17.94
C LEU A 50 -26.33 3.83 -18.79
N VAL A 51 -25.34 3.15 -19.37
CA VAL A 51 -25.55 1.93 -20.16
C VAL A 51 -24.63 0.85 -19.63
N GLU A 52 -25.20 -0.28 -19.25
CA GLU A 52 -24.40 -1.45 -18.87
C GLU A 52 -23.67 -2.01 -20.09
N ASN A 53 -22.36 -2.15 -19.96
CA ASN A 53 -21.50 -2.69 -21.00
C ASN A 53 -21.06 -4.10 -20.61
N ASN A 54 -21.58 -5.08 -21.34
CA ASN A 54 -21.31 -6.51 -21.15
C ASN A 54 -20.38 -7.08 -22.23
N GLU A 55 -19.80 -6.23 -23.08
CA GLU A 55 -18.93 -6.64 -24.19
C GLU A 55 -17.44 -6.65 -23.81
N VAL A 56 -17.14 -6.41 -22.53
CA VAL A 56 -15.77 -6.40 -21.99
C VAL A 56 -15.47 -7.68 -21.20
N GLU A 57 -14.22 -8.12 -21.26
CA GLU A 57 -13.71 -9.14 -20.36
C GLU A 57 -13.28 -8.48 -19.06
N PHE A 58 -13.87 -8.95 -17.95
CA PHE A 58 -13.58 -8.39 -16.65
C PHE A 58 -12.36 -9.05 -16.01
N LEU A 59 -11.47 -8.21 -15.49
CA LEU A 59 -10.29 -8.64 -14.76
C LEU A 59 -10.66 -9.33 -13.46
N VAL A 60 -9.85 -10.34 -13.13
CA VAL A 60 -9.89 -11.10 -11.87
C VAL A 60 -8.46 -11.26 -11.39
N GLU A 61 -8.21 -10.90 -10.13
CA GLU A 61 -6.93 -11.03 -9.46
C GLU A 61 -7.15 -11.58 -8.05
N GLU A 62 -6.60 -12.77 -7.79
CA GLU A 62 -6.79 -13.50 -6.52
C GLU A 62 -8.27 -13.64 -6.11
N ASP A 63 -8.67 -12.96 -5.03
CA ASP A 63 -10.00 -12.94 -4.44
C ASP A 63 -10.83 -11.71 -4.87
N THR A 64 -10.32 -10.93 -5.83
CA THR A 64 -10.88 -9.65 -6.26
C THR A 64 -11.23 -9.69 -7.75
N SER A 65 -12.40 -9.16 -8.12
CA SER A 65 -12.86 -9.16 -9.52
C SER A 65 -13.65 -7.92 -9.87
N ILE A 66 -13.62 -7.52 -11.15
CA ILE A 66 -14.61 -6.62 -11.72
C ILE A 66 -15.82 -7.45 -12.14
N ILE A 67 -17.02 -7.02 -11.78
CA ILE A 67 -18.26 -7.76 -12.05
C ILE A 67 -19.25 -6.96 -12.89
N ARG A 68 -18.99 -5.67 -13.08
CA ARG A 68 -19.87 -4.79 -13.83
C ARG A 68 -19.17 -3.54 -14.34
N ARG A 69 -19.60 -3.08 -15.52
CA ARG A 69 -19.26 -1.78 -16.09
C ARG A 69 -20.51 -1.04 -16.57
N LEU A 70 -20.62 0.25 -16.24
CA LEU A 70 -21.63 1.15 -16.76
C LEU A 70 -20.96 2.33 -17.45
N ASP A 71 -21.23 2.53 -18.73
CA ASP A 71 -20.75 3.67 -19.51
C ASP A 71 -21.70 4.86 -19.31
N ALA A 72 -21.14 6.01 -18.93
CA ALA A 72 -21.88 7.24 -18.66
C ALA A 72 -21.79 8.20 -19.85
N PHE A 73 -22.94 8.62 -20.37
CA PHE A 73 -23.05 9.47 -21.54
C PHE A 73 -23.69 10.83 -21.24
N LYS A 74 -23.24 11.84 -21.98
CA LYS A 74 -23.88 13.15 -22.14
C LYS A 74 -23.81 13.56 -23.60
N ASP A 75 -24.92 13.98 -24.20
CA ASP A 75 -24.98 14.33 -25.63
C ASP A 75 -24.39 13.21 -26.53
N ASP A 76 -24.70 11.95 -26.20
CA ASP A 76 -24.16 10.73 -26.84
C ASP A 76 -22.62 10.56 -26.81
N LYS A 77 -21.92 11.32 -25.96
CA LYS A 77 -20.47 11.19 -25.74
C LYS A 77 -20.20 10.52 -24.40
N LEU A 78 -19.25 9.59 -24.39
CA LEU A 78 -18.74 9.00 -23.15
C LEU A 78 -18.08 10.08 -22.30
N VAL A 79 -18.59 10.30 -21.09
CA VAL A 79 -18.07 11.28 -20.12
C VAL A 79 -17.53 10.64 -18.85
N GLY A 80 -17.86 9.37 -18.62
CA GLY A 80 -17.35 8.62 -17.49
C GLY A 80 -17.69 7.14 -17.56
N ILE A 81 -17.13 6.37 -16.64
CA ILE A 81 -17.35 4.93 -16.54
C ILE A 81 -17.52 4.59 -15.06
N VAL A 82 -18.49 3.73 -14.73
CA VAL A 82 -18.63 3.13 -13.40
C VAL A 82 -18.18 1.69 -13.47
N TYR A 83 -17.20 1.32 -12.65
CA TYR A 83 -16.84 -0.08 -12.43
C TYR A 83 -17.39 -0.53 -11.09
N VAL A 84 -17.98 -1.73 -11.06
CA VAL A 84 -18.34 -2.42 -9.83
C VAL A 84 -17.42 -3.61 -9.70
N GLY A 85 -16.65 -3.64 -8.61
CA GLY A 85 -15.83 -4.78 -8.27
C GLY A 85 -16.24 -5.39 -6.95
N GLU A 86 -15.76 -6.60 -6.72
CA GLU A 86 -15.97 -7.35 -5.49
C GLU A 86 -14.67 -7.94 -4.96
N SER A 87 -14.56 -8.07 -3.65
CA SER A 87 -13.39 -8.64 -2.96
C SER A 87 -13.82 -9.27 -1.64
N GLU A 88 -13.03 -10.18 -1.09
CA GLU A 88 -13.28 -10.72 0.25
C GLU A 88 -13.00 -9.64 1.32
N GLY A 89 -14.00 -9.39 2.17
CA GLY A 89 -13.88 -8.59 3.39
C GLY A 89 -13.77 -9.46 4.65
N ARG A 90 -13.88 -8.83 5.82
CA ARG A 90 -13.75 -9.52 7.13
C ARG A 90 -14.87 -10.53 7.36
N ASN A 91 -16.09 -10.18 6.98
CA ASN A 91 -17.30 -10.98 7.22
C ASN A 91 -17.91 -11.53 5.92
N GLY A 92 -17.13 -11.58 4.84
CA GLY A 92 -17.56 -12.02 3.52
C GLY A 92 -17.39 -10.94 2.46
N THR A 93 -17.92 -11.21 1.27
CA THR A 93 -17.72 -10.36 0.09
C THR A 93 -18.27 -8.95 0.28
N ILE A 94 -17.51 -7.97 -0.20
CA ILE A 94 -17.91 -6.58 -0.35
C ILE A 94 -17.92 -6.22 -1.83
N GLN A 95 -18.94 -5.49 -2.27
CA GLN A 95 -19.07 -4.93 -3.62
C GLN A 95 -18.99 -3.42 -3.55
N VAL A 96 -18.11 -2.84 -4.35
CA VAL A 96 -17.83 -1.40 -4.38
C VAL A 96 -17.90 -0.91 -5.80
N ALA A 97 -18.59 0.20 -6.01
CA ALA A 97 -18.62 0.91 -7.26
C ALA A 97 -17.71 2.14 -7.21
N PHE A 98 -16.95 2.36 -8.27
CA PHE A 98 -16.14 3.56 -8.49
C PHE A 98 -16.55 4.22 -9.80
N ALA A 99 -16.80 5.52 -9.76
CA ALA A 99 -17.05 6.33 -10.95
C ALA A 99 -15.78 7.06 -11.38
N VAL A 100 -15.44 6.98 -12.66
CA VAL A 100 -14.24 7.57 -13.27
C VAL A 100 -14.65 8.67 -14.25
N ASP A 101 -14.08 9.85 -14.12
CA ASP A 101 -14.12 10.94 -15.10
C ASP A 101 -13.24 10.56 -16.29
N ALA A 102 -13.85 10.21 -17.43
CA ALA A 102 -13.11 9.74 -18.59
C ALA A 102 -12.23 10.83 -19.23
N LYS A 103 -12.51 12.11 -18.96
CA LYS A 103 -11.74 13.23 -19.50
C LYS A 103 -10.54 13.58 -18.63
N LYS A 104 -10.66 13.42 -17.31
CA LYS A 104 -9.59 13.75 -16.35
C LYS A 104 -8.80 12.52 -15.89
N HIS A 105 -9.22 11.33 -16.27
CA HIS A 105 -8.71 10.06 -15.75
C HIS A 105 -8.64 10.09 -14.21
N ALA A 106 -9.79 10.32 -13.56
CA ALA A 106 -9.84 10.42 -12.11
C ALA A 106 -11.09 9.77 -11.53
N ILE A 107 -10.97 9.08 -10.41
CA ILE A 107 -12.13 8.67 -9.62
C ILE A 107 -12.82 9.93 -9.10
N VAL A 108 -14.14 10.00 -9.25
CA VAL A 108 -14.98 11.13 -8.81
C VAL A 108 -15.99 10.75 -7.73
N GLY A 109 -16.15 9.46 -7.47
CA GLY A 109 -17.01 8.96 -6.40
C GLY A 109 -16.84 7.46 -6.15
N MET A 110 -17.22 7.04 -4.94
CA MET A 110 -17.34 5.63 -4.56
C MET A 110 -18.72 5.33 -3.95
N LEU A 111 -19.16 4.09 -4.05
CA LEU A 111 -20.35 3.59 -3.37
C LEU A 111 -20.15 2.13 -2.96
N ILE A 112 -20.42 1.82 -1.69
CA ILE A 112 -20.59 0.42 -1.27
C ILE A 112 -21.96 -0.06 -1.78
N VAL A 113 -21.95 -0.97 -2.75
CA VAL A 113 -23.16 -1.49 -3.41
C VAL A 113 -23.81 -2.56 -2.55
N GLU A 114 -22.99 -3.48 -2.06
CA GLU A 114 -23.40 -4.61 -1.22
C GLU A 114 -22.24 -4.95 -0.28
N SER A 115 -22.55 -5.37 0.95
CA SER A 115 -21.51 -5.77 1.89
C SER A 115 -22.12 -6.60 3.02
N ASN A 116 -21.45 -7.70 3.34
CA ASN A 116 -21.77 -8.56 4.48
C ASN A 116 -21.08 -8.11 5.78
N GLU A 117 -20.44 -6.92 5.78
CA GLU A 117 -19.81 -6.35 6.97
C GLU A 117 -20.83 -5.93 8.03
N THR A 118 -20.40 -5.87 9.30
CA THR A 118 -21.29 -5.34 10.34
C THR A 118 -21.60 -3.85 10.06
N PRO A 119 -22.85 -3.40 10.22
CA PRO A 119 -23.26 -2.02 9.92
C PRO A 119 -22.41 -0.95 10.61
N GLU A 120 -21.85 -1.25 11.78
CA GLU A 120 -20.96 -0.34 12.51
C GLU A 120 -19.68 -0.02 11.71
N TYR A 121 -19.04 -1.01 11.09
CA TYR A 121 -17.81 -0.79 10.30
C TYR A 121 -18.09 -0.08 8.98
N GLN A 122 -19.19 -0.42 8.31
CA GLN A 122 -19.64 0.29 7.11
C GLN A 122 -19.95 1.77 7.42
N GLY A 123 -20.65 2.03 8.54
CA GLY A 123 -20.95 3.37 8.99
C GLY A 123 -19.68 4.16 9.36
N LYS A 124 -18.68 3.51 9.99
CA LYS A 124 -17.38 4.12 10.29
C LYS A 124 -16.61 4.55 9.04
N LEU A 125 -16.73 3.83 7.92
CA LEU A 125 -16.07 4.20 6.66
C LEU A 125 -16.86 5.27 5.90
N THR A 126 -18.16 5.05 5.71
CA THR A 126 -19.00 5.92 4.87
C THR A 126 -19.43 7.22 5.53
N SER A 127 -19.39 7.30 6.87
CA SER A 127 -19.62 8.56 7.61
C SER A 127 -18.31 9.30 7.94
N ASN A 128 -17.16 8.76 7.51
CA ASN A 128 -15.88 9.41 7.68
C ASN A 128 -15.53 10.18 6.41
N ASP A 129 -15.81 11.48 6.43
CA ASP A 129 -15.49 12.38 5.33
C ASP A 129 -14.02 12.26 4.91
N LYS A 130 -13.08 12.07 5.85
CA LYS A 130 -11.65 11.87 5.51
C LYS A 130 -11.38 10.62 4.69
N PHE A 131 -12.20 9.58 4.84
CA PHE A 131 -12.05 8.37 4.04
C PHE A 131 -12.68 8.56 2.66
N VAL A 132 -13.91 9.08 2.61
CA VAL A 132 -14.66 9.28 1.35
C VAL A 132 -14.02 10.36 0.47
N ASP A 133 -13.49 11.44 1.07
CA ASP A 133 -12.85 12.54 0.35
C ASP A 133 -11.56 12.12 -0.38
N GLN A 134 -10.91 11.03 0.05
CA GLN A 134 -9.71 10.51 -0.63
C GLN A 134 -10.00 10.03 -2.06
N PHE A 135 -11.26 9.73 -2.38
CA PHE A 135 -11.68 9.28 -3.70
C PHE A 135 -12.13 10.43 -4.59
N ALA A 136 -12.42 11.60 -4.04
CA ALA A 136 -12.93 12.73 -4.81
C ALA A 136 -11.80 13.36 -5.65
N ASN A 137 -11.85 13.15 -6.97
CA ASN A 137 -10.79 13.52 -7.93
C ASN A 137 -9.47 12.76 -7.71
N LYS A 138 -9.54 11.48 -7.30
CA LYS A 138 -8.32 10.68 -7.20
C LYS A 138 -7.80 10.36 -8.61
N ASP A 139 -6.68 10.96 -8.97
CA ASP A 139 -6.05 10.81 -10.27
C ASP A 139 -5.63 9.35 -10.52
N MET A 140 -6.12 8.75 -11.61
CA MET A 140 -5.79 7.38 -12.03
C MET A 140 -4.32 7.28 -12.44
N SER A 141 -3.69 8.37 -12.85
CA SER A 141 -2.25 8.42 -13.15
C SER A 141 -1.38 8.53 -11.89
N ALA A 142 -1.97 8.72 -10.71
CA ALA A 142 -1.20 8.78 -9.47
C ALA A 142 -0.43 7.47 -9.25
N LYS A 143 0.89 7.55 -9.10
CA LYS A 143 1.72 6.36 -8.89
C LYS A 143 1.39 5.69 -7.55
N LYS A 144 1.22 6.49 -6.48
CA LYS A 144 0.60 6.04 -5.23
C LYS A 144 -0.92 6.04 -5.34
N PHE A 145 -1.45 4.96 -5.90
CA PHE A 145 -2.88 4.78 -6.07
C PHE A 145 -3.51 3.97 -4.94
N THR A 146 -3.28 4.38 -3.70
CA THR A 146 -3.88 3.75 -2.51
C THR A 146 -4.67 4.78 -1.70
N VAL A 147 -5.53 4.31 -0.81
CA VAL A 147 -6.20 5.11 0.22
C VAL A 147 -5.81 4.63 1.62
N GLU A 148 -5.77 5.55 2.56
CA GLU A 148 -5.46 5.25 3.96
C GLU A 148 -6.60 4.45 4.61
N ALA A 149 -6.23 3.35 5.26
CA ALA A 149 -7.17 2.56 6.03
C ALA A 149 -7.70 3.33 7.24
N THR A 150 -8.99 3.18 7.55
CA THR A 150 -9.57 3.72 8.78
C THR A 150 -9.30 2.76 9.95
N SER A 151 -8.79 3.30 11.07
CA SER A 151 -8.52 2.50 12.28
C SER A 151 -9.78 1.74 12.74
N GLY A 152 -9.64 0.42 12.94
CA GLY A 152 -10.75 -0.46 13.29
C GLY A 152 -11.55 -1.02 12.10
N ALA A 153 -11.22 -0.63 10.86
CA ALA A 153 -11.82 -1.15 9.63
C ALA A 153 -10.76 -1.50 8.56
N THR A 154 -9.55 -1.92 8.99
CA THR A 154 -8.40 -2.19 8.11
C THR A 154 -8.71 -3.21 7.03
N ILE A 155 -9.27 -4.37 7.37
CA ILE A 155 -9.58 -5.44 6.40
C ILE A 155 -10.55 -4.95 5.31
N THR A 156 -11.59 -4.20 5.70
CA THR A 156 -12.54 -3.64 4.73
C THR A 156 -11.90 -2.54 3.88
N GLY A 157 -11.01 -1.73 4.47
CA GLY A 157 -10.21 -0.74 3.73
C GLY A 157 -9.27 -1.38 2.71
N ASP A 158 -8.63 -2.49 3.07
CA ASP A 158 -7.75 -3.25 2.18
C ASP A 158 -8.53 -3.86 1.02
N ALA A 159 -9.72 -4.43 1.27
CA ALA A 159 -10.61 -4.91 0.22
C ALA A 159 -11.02 -3.80 -0.76
N ILE A 160 -11.37 -2.61 -0.24
CA ILE A 160 -11.66 -1.44 -1.08
C ILE A 160 -10.44 -1.02 -1.90
N ASN A 161 -9.24 -1.01 -1.31
CA ASN A 161 -8.00 -0.71 -2.00
C ASN A 161 -7.72 -1.69 -3.14
N ARG A 162 -7.87 -3.00 -2.91
CA ARG A 162 -7.71 -4.03 -3.93
C ARG A 162 -8.67 -3.84 -5.10
N ILE A 163 -9.96 -3.61 -4.82
CA ILE A 163 -10.95 -3.31 -5.87
C ILE A 163 -10.55 -2.06 -6.64
N MET A 164 -10.13 -0.99 -5.95
CA MET A 164 -9.73 0.26 -6.59
C MET A 164 -8.52 0.08 -7.52
N GLN A 165 -7.52 -0.70 -7.12
CA GLN A 165 -6.36 -1.03 -7.96
C GLN A 165 -6.79 -1.83 -9.21
N LEU A 166 -7.65 -2.84 -9.04
CA LEU A 166 -8.16 -3.62 -10.16
C LEU A 166 -9.03 -2.77 -11.11
N VAL A 167 -9.77 -1.78 -10.57
CA VAL A 167 -10.50 -0.80 -11.38
C VAL A 167 -9.56 0.04 -12.24
N ARG A 168 -8.41 0.46 -11.72
CA ARG A 168 -7.40 1.19 -12.51
C ARG A 168 -6.86 0.31 -13.63
N ALA A 169 -6.51 -0.94 -13.35
CA ALA A 169 -6.05 -1.88 -14.36
C ALA A 169 -7.12 -2.18 -15.42
N GLN A 170 -8.39 -2.33 -15.03
CA GLN A 170 -9.49 -2.50 -15.98
C GLN A 170 -9.68 -1.25 -16.84
N TYR A 171 -9.57 -0.06 -16.25
CA TYR A 171 -9.73 1.20 -16.96
C TYR A 171 -8.62 1.43 -18.01
N ASP A 172 -7.39 1.02 -17.70
CA ASP A 172 -6.27 0.97 -18.64
C ASP A 172 -6.61 0.05 -19.84
N ASN A 173 -7.02 -1.20 -19.57
CA ASN A 173 -7.42 -2.15 -20.61
C ASN A 173 -8.60 -1.69 -21.48
N ASP A 174 -9.52 -0.92 -20.90
CA ASP A 174 -10.78 -0.54 -21.52
C ASP A 174 -10.69 0.75 -22.37
N THR A 175 -9.63 1.54 -22.20
CA THR A 175 -9.54 2.92 -22.74
C THR A 175 -8.18 3.22 -23.37
N ASP A 176 -7.93 4.50 -23.66
CA ASP A 176 -6.63 5.02 -24.10
C ASP A 176 -5.77 5.54 -22.94
N PHE A 177 -6.23 5.37 -21.69
CA PHE A 177 -5.45 5.66 -20.50
C PHE A 177 -4.33 4.64 -20.36
N GLU A 178 -3.10 5.10 -20.17
CA GLU A 178 -1.96 4.25 -19.82
C GLU A 178 -1.59 4.48 -18.35
N THR A 179 -1.59 3.42 -17.54
CA THR A 179 -1.09 3.47 -16.16
C THR A 179 0.39 3.88 -16.18
N PRO A 180 0.78 4.99 -15.52
CA PRO A 180 2.19 5.35 -15.44
C PRO A 180 3.01 4.23 -14.81
N ALA A 181 4.15 3.92 -15.42
CA ALA A 181 5.10 2.99 -14.87
C ALA A 181 5.54 3.44 -13.46
N GLY A 182 5.39 2.53 -12.50
CA GLY A 182 6.01 2.66 -11.19
C GLY A 182 7.53 2.59 -11.32
N ILE A 183 8.22 2.89 -10.21
CA ILE A 183 9.65 2.61 -10.09
C ILE A 183 9.82 1.40 -9.18
N GLU A 184 10.78 0.54 -9.48
CA GLU A 184 11.14 -0.60 -8.65
C GLU A 184 12.47 -0.33 -7.96
N PHE A 185 12.55 -0.53 -6.64
CA PHE A 185 13.80 -0.45 -5.90
C PHE A 185 14.75 -1.58 -6.33
N VAL A 186 15.98 -1.20 -6.71
CA VAL A 186 17.04 -2.15 -7.09
C VAL A 186 18.04 -2.30 -5.97
N SER A 187 18.65 -1.20 -5.53
CA SER A 187 19.74 -1.25 -4.57
C SER A 187 19.88 0.05 -3.79
N SER A 188 20.52 -0.05 -2.62
CA SER A 188 20.98 1.09 -1.84
C SER A 188 22.38 0.81 -1.32
N ARG A 189 23.25 1.81 -1.36
CA ARG A 189 24.61 1.77 -0.78
C ARG A 189 24.99 3.12 -0.19
N GLN A 190 26.06 3.15 0.60
CA GLN A 190 26.64 4.39 1.08
C GLN A 190 27.86 4.77 0.24
N ASP A 191 28.01 6.06 -0.06
CA ASP A 191 29.29 6.62 -0.49
C ASP A 191 30.10 6.98 0.75
N PHE A 192 31.20 6.27 0.99
CA PHE A 192 32.01 6.47 2.19
C PHE A 192 32.84 7.76 2.20
N THR A 193 32.94 8.48 1.07
CA THR A 193 33.62 9.78 1.00
C THR A 193 32.72 10.89 1.51
N THR A 194 31.45 10.86 1.10
CA THR A 194 30.46 11.90 1.43
C THR A 194 29.53 11.50 2.57
N LEU A 195 29.52 10.20 2.91
CA LEU A 195 28.58 9.53 3.80
C LEU A 195 27.11 9.60 3.35
N ASN A 196 26.86 10.02 2.11
CA ASN A 196 25.55 10.05 1.49
C ASN A 196 25.08 8.65 1.11
N PHE A 197 23.77 8.47 0.99
CA PHE A 197 23.17 7.26 0.47
C PHE A 197 22.95 7.39 -1.03
N ILE A 198 23.22 6.32 -1.76
CA ILE A 198 22.97 6.21 -3.19
C ILE A 198 21.96 5.09 -3.38
N TYR A 199 20.84 5.44 -3.98
CA TYR A 199 19.75 4.57 -4.35
C TYR A 199 19.70 4.36 -5.85
N GLU A 200 19.34 3.16 -6.26
CA GLU A 200 19.06 2.82 -7.65
C GLU A 200 17.66 2.25 -7.75
N PHE A 201 16.88 2.80 -8.69
CA PHE A 201 15.56 2.33 -9.08
C PHE A 201 15.54 2.02 -10.57
N VAL A 202 14.59 1.20 -11.00
CA VAL A 202 14.27 1.01 -12.42
C VAL A 202 12.85 1.48 -12.68
N ALA A 203 12.69 2.30 -13.71
CA ALA A 203 11.40 2.71 -14.24
C ALA A 203 11.37 2.36 -15.72
N GLU A 204 10.47 1.46 -16.11
CA GLU A 204 10.45 0.89 -17.47
C GLU A 204 11.80 0.22 -17.82
N GLU A 205 12.61 0.84 -18.68
CA GLU A 205 13.96 0.42 -19.07
C GLU A 205 15.06 1.42 -18.64
N GLU A 206 14.71 2.46 -17.86
CA GLU A 206 15.63 3.49 -17.37
C GLU A 206 16.06 3.21 -15.93
N THR A 207 17.36 3.34 -15.64
CA THR A 207 17.88 3.33 -14.26
C THR A 207 17.86 4.73 -13.69
N ILE A 208 17.16 4.91 -12.57
CA ILE A 208 17.08 6.16 -11.83
C ILE A 208 18.03 6.07 -10.63
N THR A 209 19.13 6.82 -10.68
CA THR A 209 20.05 7.00 -9.54
C THR A 209 19.66 8.23 -8.72
N VAL A 210 19.71 8.09 -7.40
CA VAL A 210 19.36 9.15 -6.44
C VAL A 210 20.40 9.18 -5.33
N THR A 211 20.91 10.36 -5.03
CA THR A 211 21.78 10.60 -3.88
C THR A 211 21.01 11.35 -2.81
N THR A 212 20.99 10.83 -1.59
CA THR A 212 20.42 11.51 -0.42
C THR A 212 21.46 11.68 0.67
N ASN A 213 21.25 12.67 1.54
CA ASN A 213 22.02 12.73 2.79
C ASN A 213 21.49 11.69 3.80
N GLN A 214 22.11 11.60 4.97
CA GLN A 214 21.70 10.64 6.01
C GLN A 214 20.32 10.93 6.63
N ASN A 215 19.76 12.11 6.39
CA ASN A 215 18.38 12.47 6.75
C ASN A 215 17.39 12.14 5.62
N TYR A 216 17.83 11.43 4.57
CA TYR A 216 17.06 11.10 3.37
C TYR A 216 16.62 12.30 2.53
N GLU A 217 17.24 13.48 2.73
CA GLU A 217 17.00 14.63 1.87
C GLU A 217 17.74 14.44 0.55
N ILE A 218 17.03 14.60 -0.58
CA ILE A 218 17.60 14.43 -1.91
C ILE A 218 18.65 15.52 -2.17
N VAL A 219 19.87 15.06 -2.44
CA VAL A 219 21.03 15.87 -2.84
C VAL A 219 21.12 15.92 -4.37
N GLU A 220 20.90 14.79 -5.03
CA GLU A 220 20.96 14.65 -6.49
C GLU A 220 19.96 13.60 -6.98
N LEU A 221 19.35 13.85 -8.13
CA LEU A 221 18.40 12.94 -8.77
C LEU A 221 18.66 12.96 -10.27
N SER A 222 18.93 11.79 -10.84
CA SER A 222 19.21 11.62 -12.28
C SER A 222 18.04 12.03 -13.18
N ASN A 223 16.80 11.88 -12.70
CA ASN A 223 15.60 12.24 -13.45
C ASN A 223 14.50 12.83 -12.54
N GLU A 224 14.30 14.15 -12.63
CA GLU A 224 13.36 14.91 -11.81
C GLU A 224 11.89 14.49 -11.97
N ALA A 225 11.53 13.82 -13.08
CA ALA A 225 10.16 13.36 -13.31
C ALA A 225 9.72 12.31 -12.27
N PHE A 226 10.66 11.60 -11.64
CA PHE A 226 10.41 10.54 -10.67
C PHE A 226 10.57 10.99 -9.20
N ARG A 227 10.73 12.29 -8.94
CA ARG A 227 11.06 12.80 -7.58
C ARG A 227 10.09 12.31 -6.50
N GLU A 228 8.79 12.39 -6.74
CA GLU A 228 7.78 11.98 -5.75
C GLU A 228 7.80 10.46 -5.51
N ASP A 229 8.01 9.67 -6.57
CA ASP A 229 8.07 8.21 -6.47
C ASP A 229 9.30 7.75 -5.70
N VAL A 230 10.44 8.38 -5.99
CA VAL A 230 11.70 8.16 -5.31
C VAL A 230 11.56 8.44 -3.82
N ILE A 231 10.90 9.55 -3.42
CA ILE A 231 10.70 9.87 -2.00
C ILE A 231 9.93 8.74 -1.30
N ILE A 232 8.84 8.27 -1.92
CA ILE A 232 8.01 7.18 -1.38
C ILE A 232 8.82 5.89 -1.26
N GLU A 233 9.56 5.51 -2.30
CA GLU A 233 10.33 4.26 -2.30
C GLU A 233 11.52 4.31 -1.34
N ILE A 234 12.15 5.48 -1.14
CA ILE A 234 13.20 5.66 -0.12
C ILE A 234 12.61 5.49 1.29
N GLU A 235 11.43 6.05 1.56
CA GLU A 235 10.73 5.87 2.85
C GLU A 235 10.37 4.40 3.11
N ALA A 236 10.01 3.66 2.07
CA ALA A 236 9.73 2.23 2.16
C ALA A 236 11.01 1.39 2.33
N ASN A 237 12.14 1.87 1.83
CA ASN A 237 13.42 1.16 1.81
C ASN A 237 14.55 1.96 2.52
N PRO A 238 14.43 2.25 3.82
CA PRO A 238 15.47 2.97 4.55
C PRO A 238 16.77 2.16 4.65
N MET A 239 17.89 2.86 4.72
CA MET A 239 19.21 2.25 4.90
C MET A 239 19.27 1.51 6.24
N LYS A 240 19.47 0.19 6.19
CA LYS A 240 19.40 -0.69 7.38
C LYS A 240 20.64 -0.58 8.27
N ALA A 241 21.80 -0.31 7.66
CA ALA A 241 23.05 -0.04 8.35
C ALA A 241 23.93 0.91 7.53
N TYR A 242 24.66 1.81 8.18
CA TYR A 242 25.53 2.80 7.54
C TYR A 242 26.53 3.43 8.52
N ILE A 243 27.62 3.99 8.01
CA ILE A 243 28.55 4.82 8.79
C ILE A 243 27.92 6.20 8.99
N LYS A 244 27.61 6.54 10.23
CA LYS A 244 27.09 7.86 10.61
C LYS A 244 28.18 8.93 10.60
N SER A 245 29.36 8.60 11.13
CA SER A 245 30.48 9.55 11.21
C SER A 245 31.83 8.84 11.19
N ILE A 246 32.84 9.56 10.71
CA ILE A 246 34.24 9.17 10.72
C ILE A 246 35.03 10.32 11.37
N GLU A 247 35.68 10.04 12.48
CA GLU A 247 36.47 11.00 13.27
C GLU A 247 37.88 10.44 13.50
N GLY A 248 38.81 10.77 12.60
CA GLY A 248 40.14 10.16 12.59
C GLY A 248 40.03 8.66 12.35
N ASP A 249 40.56 7.86 13.27
CA ASP A 249 40.58 6.40 13.22
C ASP A 249 39.27 5.77 13.73
N THR A 250 38.31 6.59 14.18
CA THR A 250 37.06 6.11 14.81
C THR A 250 35.88 6.26 13.87
N LEU A 251 35.11 5.18 13.70
CA LEU A 251 33.87 5.13 12.94
C LEU A 251 32.69 4.89 13.88
N THR A 252 31.62 5.65 13.68
CA THR A 252 30.31 5.39 14.30
C THR A 252 29.40 4.80 13.24
N ILE A 253 28.88 3.60 13.50
CA ILE A 253 28.06 2.83 12.58
C ILE A 253 26.67 2.67 13.20
N ILE A 254 25.65 2.92 12.38
CA ILE A 254 24.26 2.74 12.75
C ILE A 254 23.76 1.44 12.14
N SER A 255 23.00 0.65 12.89
CA SER A 255 22.30 -0.52 12.39
C SER A 255 20.96 -0.76 13.12
N LYS A 256 20.18 -1.74 12.67
CA LYS A 256 18.89 -2.09 13.28
C LYS A 256 19.05 -3.21 14.33
N GLY A 257 18.60 -2.96 15.54
CA GLY A 257 18.45 -3.93 16.63
C GLY A 257 17.00 -4.31 16.89
N PHE A 258 16.77 -5.09 17.95
CA PHE A 258 15.43 -5.56 18.31
C PHE A 258 14.55 -4.42 18.86
N SER A 259 15.15 -3.56 19.68
CA SER A 259 14.42 -2.49 20.42
C SER A 259 14.55 -1.13 19.75
N GLY A 260 15.24 -1.05 18.61
CA GLY A 260 15.42 0.17 17.85
C GLY A 260 16.78 0.18 17.15
N THR A 261 17.38 1.36 17.09
CA THR A 261 18.68 1.57 16.45
C THR A 261 19.82 1.19 17.39
N LEU A 262 20.80 0.44 16.85
CA LEU A 262 22.08 0.18 17.49
C LEU A 262 23.11 1.20 16.98
N GLU A 263 24.00 1.62 17.87
CA GLU A 263 25.15 2.45 17.53
C GLU A 263 26.42 1.67 17.90
N SER A 264 27.18 1.29 16.87
CA SER A 264 28.47 0.64 17.02
C SER A 264 29.60 1.63 16.83
N THR A 265 30.65 1.50 17.62
CA THR A 265 31.89 2.27 17.49
C THR A 265 33.01 1.32 17.12
N ALA A 266 33.69 1.59 16.02
CA ALA A 266 34.86 0.85 15.58
C ALA A 266 36.09 1.77 15.55
N THR A 267 37.26 1.25 15.93
CA THR A 267 38.55 1.94 15.73
C THR A 267 39.37 1.16 14.72
N VAL A 268 39.81 1.84 13.65
CA VAL A 268 40.60 1.26 12.56
C VAL A 268 41.95 1.97 12.51
N VAL A 269 43.02 1.22 12.68
CA VAL A 269 44.40 1.75 12.61
C VAL A 269 45.13 0.96 11.52
N ASP A 270 45.74 1.66 10.57
CA ASP A 270 46.48 1.05 9.45
C ASP A 270 45.67 -0.02 8.68
N GLY A 271 44.35 0.21 8.53
CA GLY A 271 43.44 -0.71 7.83
C GLY A 271 42.97 -1.91 8.66
N GLU A 272 43.41 -2.04 9.91
CA GLU A 272 43.02 -3.13 10.83
C GLU A 272 42.03 -2.65 11.89
N ILE A 273 41.02 -3.48 12.19
CA ILE A 273 40.06 -3.22 13.27
C ILE A 273 40.77 -3.49 14.60
N THR A 274 40.91 -2.47 15.44
CA THR A 274 41.57 -2.58 16.76
C THR A 274 40.58 -2.58 17.92
N SER A 275 39.36 -2.10 17.69
CA SER A 275 38.27 -2.12 18.65
C SER A 275 36.93 -2.09 17.93
N PHE A 276 35.95 -2.82 18.45
CA PHE A 276 34.57 -2.76 18.03
C PHE A 276 33.67 -2.92 19.26
N VAL A 277 32.69 -2.04 19.45
CA VAL A 277 31.71 -2.12 20.55
C VAL A 277 30.37 -1.66 20.02
N THR A 278 29.28 -2.28 20.46
CA THR A 278 27.91 -1.79 20.20
C THR A 278 27.23 -1.36 21.49
N ASP A 279 26.57 -0.20 21.48
CA ASP A 279 25.68 0.21 22.58
C ASP A 279 24.41 -0.64 22.56
N LEU A 280 24.32 -1.57 23.50
CA LEU A 280 23.18 -2.48 23.68
C LEU A 280 22.22 -2.02 24.78
N SER A 281 22.41 -0.83 25.37
CA SER A 281 21.65 -0.37 26.54
C SER A 281 20.14 -0.26 26.32
N LYS A 282 19.71 -0.14 25.06
CA LYS A 282 18.30 -0.09 24.66
C LYS A 282 17.71 -1.46 24.37
N GLU A 283 18.54 -2.49 24.23
CA GLU A 283 18.11 -3.83 23.88
C GLU A 283 17.58 -4.56 25.12
N THR A 284 16.61 -5.45 24.91
CA THR A 284 16.01 -6.21 26.00
C THR A 284 16.80 -7.47 26.34
N TYR A 285 18.03 -7.63 25.84
CA TYR A 285 18.84 -8.83 26.00
C TYR A 285 19.05 -9.18 27.48
N ASP A 286 19.39 -8.19 28.31
CA ASP A 286 19.60 -8.35 29.76
C ASP A 286 18.32 -8.54 30.58
N SER A 287 17.17 -8.76 29.92
CA SER A 287 15.90 -9.03 30.58
C SER A 287 15.90 -10.43 31.22
N PRO A 288 15.34 -10.60 32.44
CA PRO A 288 15.12 -11.91 33.04
C PRO A 288 14.31 -12.90 32.18
N TYR A 289 13.55 -12.39 31.20
CA TYR A 289 12.86 -13.21 30.20
C TYR A 289 13.83 -14.06 29.35
N ASN A 290 15.07 -13.59 29.16
CA ASN A 290 16.09 -14.25 28.36
C ASN A 290 17.00 -15.20 29.15
N ASP A 291 16.81 -15.32 30.47
CA ASP A 291 17.52 -16.27 31.34
C ASP A 291 17.53 -17.74 30.83
N PRO A 292 16.51 -18.24 30.10
CA PRO A 292 16.53 -19.58 29.50
C PRO A 292 17.42 -19.71 28.25
N TYR A 293 17.81 -18.59 27.63
CA TYR A 293 18.47 -18.53 26.33
C TYR A 293 19.96 -18.11 26.44
N LYS A 294 20.69 -18.59 27.46
CA LYS A 294 22.11 -18.26 27.73
C LYS A 294 23.10 -18.79 26.68
N GLY A 295 22.93 -18.38 25.43
CA GLY A 295 23.61 -18.96 24.26
C GLY A 295 24.84 -18.20 23.76
N GLY A 296 25.27 -17.10 24.39
CA GLY A 296 26.46 -16.34 23.97
C GLY A 296 26.52 -14.94 24.59
N ASP A 297 27.70 -14.32 24.59
CA ASP A 297 27.96 -12.96 25.07
C ASP A 297 28.29 -12.05 23.88
N PHE A 298 27.73 -10.84 23.85
CA PHE A 298 28.05 -9.87 22.80
C PHE A 298 29.50 -9.38 22.88
N ASN A 299 30.13 -9.41 24.06
CA ASN A 299 31.55 -9.10 24.18
C ASN A 299 32.41 -10.11 23.41
N ASP A 300 32.07 -11.40 23.45
CA ASP A 300 32.76 -12.43 22.66
C ASP A 300 32.61 -12.14 21.16
N MET A 301 31.41 -11.78 20.70
CA MET A 301 31.15 -11.39 19.32
C MET A 301 31.96 -10.14 18.89
N PHE A 302 32.11 -9.17 19.79
CA PHE A 302 32.93 -7.98 19.52
C PHE A 302 34.41 -8.33 19.41
N GLU A 303 34.92 -9.23 20.26
CA GLU A 303 36.28 -9.76 20.14
C GLU A 303 36.45 -10.55 18.84
N ASP A 304 35.46 -11.34 18.44
CA ASP A 304 35.47 -12.09 17.18
C ASP A 304 35.54 -11.15 15.97
N ILE A 305 34.84 -10.01 15.99
CA ILE A 305 34.96 -8.97 14.95
C ILE A 305 36.40 -8.45 14.85
N VAL A 306 37.01 -8.08 15.99
CA VAL A 306 38.38 -7.55 16.03
C VAL A 306 39.39 -8.60 15.54
N ASN A 307 39.18 -9.87 15.90
CA ASN A 307 40.07 -10.97 15.52
C ASN A 307 39.81 -11.50 14.09
N GLY A 308 38.75 -11.04 13.41
CA GLY A 308 38.37 -11.53 12.08
C GLY A 308 37.81 -12.96 12.08
N ASN A 309 37.20 -13.38 13.19
CA ASN A 309 36.56 -14.69 13.32
C ASN A 309 35.17 -14.70 12.66
N GLU A 310 34.64 -15.91 12.41
CA GLU A 310 33.28 -16.09 11.91
C GLU A 310 32.26 -15.66 12.98
N LEU A 311 31.26 -14.89 12.58
CA LEU A 311 30.23 -14.39 13.50
C LEU A 311 28.97 -15.26 13.42
N GLU A 312 28.52 -15.75 14.57
CA GLU A 312 27.27 -16.49 14.70
C GLU A 312 26.24 -15.69 15.51
N ALA A 313 24.96 -15.82 15.15
CA ALA A 313 23.90 -15.16 15.89
C ALA A 313 23.73 -15.77 17.30
N ILE A 314 23.62 -14.92 18.31
CA ILE A 314 23.42 -15.36 19.70
C ILE A 314 21.97 -15.83 19.87
N THR A 315 21.81 -17.04 20.41
CA THR A 315 20.48 -17.62 20.68
C THR A 315 19.71 -16.75 21.67
N GLY A 316 18.45 -16.42 21.34
CA GLY A 316 17.63 -15.50 22.14
C GLY A 316 17.86 -14.02 21.86
N ALA A 317 18.83 -13.68 21.01
CA ALA A 317 19.17 -12.30 20.64
C ALA A 317 19.38 -12.14 19.13
N THR A 318 18.66 -12.91 18.32
CA THR A 318 18.91 -13.03 16.87
C THR A 318 18.85 -11.68 16.15
N VAL A 319 17.82 -10.87 16.40
CA VAL A 319 17.66 -9.56 15.73
C VAL A 319 18.79 -8.59 16.12
N THR A 320 19.17 -8.56 17.40
CA THR A 320 20.29 -7.75 17.89
C THR A 320 21.62 -8.22 17.30
N SER A 321 21.83 -9.55 17.22
CA SER A 321 23.02 -10.16 16.63
C SER A 321 23.14 -9.83 15.14
N GLU A 322 22.04 -9.95 14.40
CA GLU A 322 21.98 -9.53 12.99
C GLU A 322 22.33 -8.06 12.86
N GLY A 323 21.83 -7.19 13.74
CA GLY A 323 22.19 -5.77 13.77
C GLY A 323 23.69 -5.51 13.93
N VAL A 324 24.35 -6.24 14.85
CA VAL A 324 25.80 -6.15 15.05
C VAL A 324 26.57 -6.68 13.82
N ILE A 325 26.12 -7.80 13.25
CA ILE A 325 26.72 -8.39 12.04
C ILE A 325 26.59 -7.44 10.84
N GLU A 326 25.45 -6.77 10.65
CA GLU A 326 25.25 -5.78 9.59
C GLU A 326 26.16 -4.56 9.78
N ALA A 327 26.36 -4.09 11.03
CA ALA A 327 27.33 -3.03 11.31
C ALA A 327 28.76 -3.45 10.93
N HIS A 328 29.15 -4.69 11.24
CA HIS A 328 30.45 -5.24 10.82
C HIS A 328 30.58 -5.33 9.30
N LYS A 329 29.54 -5.75 8.57
CA LYS A 329 29.56 -5.78 7.09
C LYS A 329 29.80 -4.40 6.48
N ILE A 330 29.17 -3.36 7.03
CA ILE A 330 29.38 -1.97 6.59
C ILE A 330 30.82 -1.54 6.86
N LEU A 331 31.38 -1.90 8.03
CA LEU A 331 32.78 -1.63 8.35
C LEU A 331 33.73 -2.29 7.36
N LEU A 332 33.52 -3.57 7.02
CA LEU A 332 34.33 -4.27 6.02
C LEU A 332 34.22 -3.63 4.64
N ALA A 333 33.01 -3.27 4.20
CA ALA A 333 32.80 -2.57 2.92
C ALA A 333 33.54 -1.23 2.86
N TYR A 334 33.60 -0.51 3.99
CA TYR A 334 34.41 0.71 4.11
C TYR A 334 35.90 0.42 3.93
N LEU A 335 36.44 -0.58 4.65
CA LEU A 335 37.85 -0.96 4.56
C LEU A 335 38.23 -1.41 3.15
N GLU A 336 37.39 -2.20 2.50
CA GLU A 336 37.58 -2.59 1.09
C GLU A 336 37.61 -1.37 0.16
N GLY A 337 36.69 -0.42 0.37
CA GLY A 337 36.63 0.83 -0.40
C GLY A 337 37.85 1.73 -0.21
N VAL A 338 38.42 1.78 1.00
CA VAL A 338 39.67 2.51 1.28
C VAL A 338 40.85 1.82 0.60
N ASN A 339 40.99 0.51 0.76
CA ASN A 339 42.10 -0.27 0.20
C ASN A 339 42.11 -0.32 -1.34
N ALA A 340 40.96 -0.18 -2.00
CA ALA A 340 40.87 -0.12 -3.47
C ALA A 340 41.38 1.21 -4.06
N ASN A 341 41.56 2.25 -3.24
CA ASN A 341 41.96 3.60 -3.64
C ASN A 341 43.42 3.96 -3.27
N GLU A 342 44.17 3.02 -2.66
CA GLU A 342 45.62 3.13 -2.40
C GLU A 342 46.49 2.52 -3.52
#